data_AF-A0A353GVM4-F1
#
_entry.id   AF-A0A353GVM4-F1
#
_cell.length_a   1.000
_cell.length_b   1.000
_cell.length_c   1.000
_cell.angle_alpha   90.00
_cell.angle_beta   90.00
_cell.angle_gamma   90.00
#
_symmetry.space_group_name_H-M   'P 1'
#
loop_
_entity.id
_entity.type
_entity.pdbx_description
1 polymer ?
#
loop_
_entity_poly.entity_id
_entity_poly.type
_entity_poly.pdbx_seq_one_letter_code
_entity_poly.pdbx_strand_id
1 'polypeptide(L)'
;MTSTQWQKLQNGSDIRGIALEGVPGQAVNLTEDTVQTIAMAFGVWLANIKNKPLSQLKIAIGHDSRLSAPTLKKAVIQGLTKIGCNVVDCSLASTPAMFMTTVTPGYEYDGSIMVTASHLPFNRNGLKFFTREGGLEKQQITEILTIAEKGNFPVSQTAGALTEIDFISVYANILVDKIRRSVNHPQHYQEPLQGFKIIVDAGNGAGGFFAAKVLKPLGADTAGSQFLDPDGSFPGHIPNPEDETAMASISGAVLKSKADLGIIFDTDVDRSSAVDQNGKEINRNRLIALMSAIILEEHPGSTIVTDSVTSSGLRTFIEKL
;
A
#
# COMPACT_ATOMS: atom_id res chain seq x y z
N MET A 1 4.23 8.73 33.19
CA MET A 1 3.89 8.27 31.83
C MET A 1 2.39 8.10 31.78
N THR A 2 1.69 8.89 30.97
CA THR A 2 0.27 8.68 30.68
C THR A 2 0.12 7.31 30.02
N SER A 3 -0.78 6.45 30.50
CA SER A 3 -0.97 5.12 29.89
C SER A 3 -1.44 5.30 28.45
N THR A 4 -0.73 4.68 27.49
CA THR A 4 -1.15 4.65 26.09
C THR A 4 -2.57 4.11 26.00
N GLN A 5 -3.47 4.85 25.34
CA GLN A 5 -4.84 4.41 25.11
C GLN A 5 -4.90 3.53 23.86
N TRP A 6 -4.42 2.29 23.97
CA TRP A 6 -4.21 1.36 22.85
C TRP A 6 -5.40 1.25 21.90
N GLN A 7 -6.60 1.09 22.45
CA GLN A 7 -7.82 0.94 21.65
C GLN A 7 -8.19 2.18 20.83
N LYS A 8 -7.69 3.37 21.19
CA LYS A 8 -7.91 4.59 20.38
C LYS A 8 -7.05 4.64 19.11
N LEU A 9 -6.03 3.78 19.02
CA LEU A 9 -5.19 3.66 17.83
C LEU A 9 -5.80 2.72 16.79
N GLN A 10 -6.81 1.93 17.16
CA GLN A 10 -7.49 1.05 16.21
C GLN A 10 -8.41 1.86 15.29
N ASN A 11 -8.24 1.66 13.98
CA ASN A 11 -9.13 2.15 12.95
C ASN A 11 -9.51 0.99 12.03
N GLY A 12 -10.59 0.28 12.37
CA GLY A 12 -11.01 -0.92 11.65
C GLY A 12 -9.96 -2.02 11.71
N SER A 13 -9.48 -2.43 10.53
CA SER A 13 -8.40 -3.38 10.27
C SER A 13 -6.98 -2.80 10.37
N ASP A 14 -6.85 -1.50 10.65
CA ASP A 14 -5.57 -0.80 10.68
C ASP A 14 -5.27 -0.19 12.06
N ILE A 15 -4.00 0.16 12.27
CA ILE A 15 -3.56 1.09 13.30
C ILE A 15 -3.37 2.47 12.68
N ARG A 16 -3.90 3.51 13.33
CA ARG A 16 -3.76 4.91 12.92
C ARG A 16 -3.55 5.83 14.12
N GLY A 17 -2.70 6.84 13.94
CA GLY A 17 -2.49 7.86 14.96
C GLY A 17 -1.79 9.11 14.42
N ILE A 18 -1.55 10.06 15.32
CA ILE A 18 -0.78 11.28 15.10
C ILE A 18 0.66 10.97 15.42
N ALA A 19 1.52 11.04 14.40
CA ALA A 19 2.93 10.70 14.50
C ALA A 19 3.84 11.93 14.52
N LEU A 20 3.32 13.11 14.12
CA LEU A 20 4.05 14.37 14.12
C LEU A 20 3.20 15.49 14.72
N GLU A 21 3.89 16.43 15.36
CA GLU A 21 3.31 17.72 15.73
C GLU A 21 3.05 18.59 14.48
N GLY A 22 2.38 19.72 14.67
CA GLY A 22 2.20 20.74 13.62
C GLY A 22 0.75 21.00 13.21
N VAL A 23 -0.22 20.29 13.81
CA VAL A 23 -1.65 20.60 13.66
C VAL A 23 -2.23 20.97 15.02
N PRO A 24 -2.75 22.20 15.21
CA PRO A 24 -3.31 22.64 16.49
C PRO A 24 -4.39 21.68 17.01
N GLY A 25 -4.32 21.35 18.31
CA GLY A 25 -5.25 20.43 18.96
C GLY A 25 -5.03 18.94 18.65
N GLN A 26 -3.98 18.58 17.91
CA GLN A 26 -3.64 17.19 17.58
C GLN A 26 -2.31 16.79 18.20
N ALA A 27 -2.34 16.31 19.45
CA ALA A 27 -1.14 15.84 20.13
C ALA A 27 -0.66 14.47 19.59
N VAL A 28 0.66 14.27 19.52
CA VAL A 28 1.26 12.99 19.11
C VAL A 28 0.81 11.86 20.04
N ASN A 29 0.28 10.80 19.45
CA ASN A 29 -0.16 9.59 20.15
C ASN A 29 0.34 8.28 19.53
N LEU A 30 1.02 8.35 18.39
CA LEU A 30 1.70 7.23 17.75
C LEU A 30 3.22 7.46 17.82
N THR A 31 3.77 7.22 19.01
CA THR A 31 5.20 7.38 19.31
C THR A 31 6.02 6.17 18.89
N GLU A 32 7.35 6.30 18.86
CA GLU A 32 8.28 5.17 18.68
C GLU A 32 8.02 4.04 19.68
N ASP A 33 7.94 4.35 20.98
CA ASP A 33 7.66 3.34 22.02
C ASP A 33 6.33 2.61 21.80
N THR A 34 5.30 3.35 21.37
CA THR A 34 3.99 2.80 21.05
C THR A 34 4.09 1.84 19.87
N VAL A 35 4.74 2.26 18.79
CA VAL A 35 4.92 1.44 17.59
C VAL A 35 5.81 0.22 17.86
N GLN A 36 6.88 0.38 18.64
CA GLN A 36 7.74 -0.73 19.07
C GLN A 36 6.93 -1.78 19.84
N THR A 37 6.05 -1.34 20.75
CA THR A 37 5.19 -2.23 21.54
C THR A 37 4.16 -2.96 20.67
N ILE A 38 3.53 -2.27 19.72
CA ILE A 38 2.60 -2.89 18.77
C ILE A 38 3.32 -3.90 17.89
N ALA A 39 4.53 -3.60 17.43
CA ALA A 39 5.33 -4.52 16.63
C ALA A 39 5.67 -5.80 17.41
N MET A 40 6.09 -5.68 18.67
CA MET A 40 6.31 -6.84 19.54
C MET A 40 5.03 -7.66 19.71
N ALA A 41 3.89 -6.99 19.91
CA ALA A 41 2.60 -7.65 20.04
C ALA A 41 2.17 -8.40 18.77
N PHE A 42 2.43 -7.83 17.59
CA PHE A 42 2.21 -8.52 16.32
C PHE A 42 3.09 -9.76 16.18
N GLY A 43 4.37 -9.69 16.56
CA GLY A 43 5.27 -10.85 16.55
C GLY A 43 4.77 -11.99 17.46
N VAL A 44 4.32 -11.66 18.68
CA VAL A 44 3.72 -12.64 19.61
C VAL A 44 2.42 -13.22 19.06
N TRP A 45 1.54 -12.37 18.54
CA TRP A 45 0.28 -12.81 17.91
C TRP A 45 0.55 -13.77 16.76
N LEU A 46 1.50 -13.43 15.88
CA LEU A 46 1.89 -14.23 14.74
C LEU A 46 2.50 -15.58 15.15
N ALA A 47 3.36 -15.59 16.17
CA ALA A 47 3.92 -16.82 16.73
C ALA A 47 2.82 -17.79 17.21
N ASN A 48 1.79 -17.25 17.88
CA ASN A 48 0.68 -18.03 18.40
C ASN A 48 -0.17 -18.63 17.26
N ILE A 49 -0.59 -17.81 16.29
CA ILE A 49 -1.47 -18.31 15.22
C ILE A 49 -0.75 -19.28 14.27
N LYS A 50 0.58 -19.15 14.12
CA LYS A 50 1.39 -20.06 13.29
C LYS A 50 1.97 -21.23 14.06
N ASN A 51 1.78 -21.29 15.38
CA ASN A 51 2.42 -22.25 16.28
C ASN A 51 3.94 -22.39 16.01
N LYS A 52 4.62 -21.23 15.94
CA LYS A 52 6.03 -21.12 15.53
C LYS A 52 6.81 -20.27 16.53
N PRO A 53 8.02 -20.65 16.96
CA PRO A 53 8.80 -19.82 17.87
C PRO A 53 9.20 -18.49 17.22
N LEU A 54 9.23 -17.43 18.02
CA LEU A 54 9.57 -16.06 17.58
C LEU A 54 10.89 -16.01 16.77
N SER A 55 11.90 -16.76 17.21
CA SER A 55 13.22 -16.82 16.55
C SER A 55 13.21 -17.38 15.14
N GLN A 56 12.15 -18.07 14.74
CA GLN A 56 11.97 -18.60 13.39
C GLN A 56 11.03 -17.75 12.54
N LEU A 57 10.35 -16.75 13.11
CA LEU A 57 9.52 -15.84 12.32
C LEU A 57 10.41 -14.97 11.44
N LYS A 58 9.99 -14.82 10.18
CA LYS A 58 10.49 -13.81 9.25
C LYS A 58 9.36 -12.84 8.94
N ILE A 59 9.53 -11.57 9.28
CA ILE A 59 8.49 -10.54 9.12
C ILE A 59 9.04 -9.43 8.23
N ALA A 60 8.36 -9.15 7.13
CA ALA A 60 8.73 -8.04 6.26
C ALA A 60 8.17 -6.71 6.76
N ILE A 61 8.93 -5.64 6.59
CA ILE A 61 8.54 -4.28 6.94
C ILE A 61 8.82 -3.36 5.75
N GLY A 62 7.85 -2.53 5.38
CA GLY A 62 8.02 -1.48 4.38
C GLY A 62 7.30 -0.21 4.85
N HIS A 63 7.52 0.88 4.13
CA HIS A 63 6.89 2.15 4.46
C HIS A 63 6.58 3.01 3.24
N ASP A 64 5.64 3.95 3.41
CA ASP A 64 5.36 5.00 2.42
C ASP A 64 6.27 6.23 2.58
N SER A 65 6.00 7.29 1.83
CA SER A 65 6.84 8.50 1.79
C SER A 65 6.70 9.44 3.00
N ARG A 66 5.89 9.10 4.02
CA ARG A 66 5.61 10.00 5.15
C ARG A 66 6.86 10.38 5.93
N LEU A 67 6.90 11.62 6.41
CA LEU A 67 8.03 12.18 7.17
C LEU A 67 8.36 11.38 8.45
N SER A 68 7.36 10.80 9.12
CA SER A 68 7.56 9.98 10.32
C SER A 68 7.91 8.52 10.03
N ALA A 69 7.80 8.07 8.78
CA ALA A 69 7.97 6.67 8.42
C ALA A 69 9.37 6.11 8.75
N PRO A 70 10.50 6.81 8.50
CA PRO A 70 11.83 6.28 8.84
C PRO A 70 11.97 5.97 10.33
N THR A 71 11.47 6.86 11.18
CA THR A 71 11.53 6.75 12.64
C THR A 71 10.62 5.62 13.14
N LEU A 72 9.37 5.55 12.66
CA LEU A 72 8.44 4.50 13.07
C LEU A 72 8.87 3.11 12.56
N LYS A 73 9.41 3.01 11.34
CA LYS A 73 10.00 1.76 10.81
C LYS A 73 11.11 1.25 11.72
N LYS A 74 12.01 2.13 12.15
CA LYS A 74 13.09 1.78 13.07
C LYS A 74 12.54 1.22 14.38
N ALA A 75 11.49 1.82 14.94
CA ALA A 75 10.83 1.31 16.13
C ALA A 75 10.21 -0.09 15.92
N VAL A 76 9.59 -0.34 14.76
CA VAL A 76 9.09 -1.68 14.40
C VAL A 76 10.22 -2.71 14.37
N ILE A 77 11.31 -2.42 13.65
CA ILE A 77 12.48 -3.29 13.53
C ILE A 77 13.05 -3.61 14.93
N GLN A 78 13.23 -2.58 15.77
CA GLN A 78 13.74 -2.74 17.12
C GLN A 78 12.82 -3.60 18.00
N GLY A 79 11.50 -3.43 17.89
CA GLY A 79 10.54 -4.23 18.63
C GLY A 79 10.63 -5.71 18.25
N LEU A 80 10.51 -6.01 16.97
CA LEU A 80 10.52 -7.38 16.45
C LEU A 80 11.85 -8.10 16.74
N THR A 81 12.98 -7.46 16.45
CA THR A 81 14.30 -8.06 16.68
C THR A 81 14.58 -8.30 18.18
N LYS A 82 14.11 -7.41 19.07
CA LYS A 82 14.25 -7.56 20.54
C LYS A 82 13.55 -8.81 21.09
N ILE A 83 12.43 -9.19 20.51
CA ILE A 83 11.70 -10.41 20.88
C ILE A 83 12.16 -11.65 20.09
N GLY A 84 13.19 -11.50 19.24
CA GLY A 84 13.85 -12.57 18.51
C GLY A 84 13.38 -12.79 17.07
N CYS A 85 12.36 -12.06 16.59
CA CYS A 85 11.90 -12.20 15.21
C CYS A 85 12.95 -11.71 14.21
N ASN A 86 13.09 -12.42 13.09
CA ASN A 86 13.91 -11.95 11.98
C ASN A 86 13.09 -10.96 11.14
N VAL A 87 13.70 -9.84 10.78
CA VAL A 87 13.05 -8.74 10.07
C VAL A 87 13.66 -8.56 8.69
N VAL A 88 12.80 -8.38 7.70
CA VAL A 88 13.18 -8.08 6.32
C VAL A 88 12.72 -6.67 5.96
N ASP A 89 13.64 -5.74 5.82
CA ASP A 89 13.37 -4.36 5.45
C ASP A 89 13.23 -4.23 3.92
N CYS A 90 12.03 -3.90 3.47
CA CYS A 90 11.71 -3.63 2.07
C CYS A 90 11.87 -2.14 1.72
N SER A 91 12.30 -1.30 2.68
CA SER A 91 12.47 0.14 2.53
C SER A 91 11.18 0.81 2.01
N LEU A 92 11.26 1.72 1.04
CA LEU A 92 10.10 2.33 0.42
C LEU A 92 9.31 1.27 -0.36
N ALA A 93 8.05 1.06 0.01
CA ALA A 93 7.20 0.03 -0.56
C ALA A 93 5.78 0.55 -0.80
N SER A 94 4.99 -0.22 -1.53
CA SER A 94 3.54 -0.04 -1.57
C SER A 94 2.86 -1.05 -0.64
N THR A 95 1.65 -0.71 -0.17
CA THR A 95 0.78 -1.62 0.58
C THR A 95 0.58 -2.96 -0.12
N PRO A 96 0.21 -3.03 -1.42
CA PRO A 96 0.10 -4.32 -2.11
C PRO A 96 1.44 -5.05 -2.25
N ALA A 97 2.56 -4.36 -2.44
CA ALA A 97 3.86 -5.01 -2.46
C ALA A 97 4.17 -5.68 -1.10
N MET A 98 3.81 -5.05 0.02
CA MET A 98 3.99 -5.64 1.34
C MET A 98 3.15 -6.90 1.55
N PHE A 99 1.89 -6.93 1.09
CA PHE A 99 1.12 -8.19 1.06
C PHE A 99 1.81 -9.24 0.19
N MET A 100 2.27 -8.87 -1.00
CA MET A 100 2.92 -9.81 -1.92
C MET A 100 4.18 -10.47 -1.33
N THR A 101 4.85 -9.86 -0.34
CA THR A 101 5.97 -10.51 0.37
C THR A 101 5.57 -11.81 1.10
N THR A 102 4.29 -12.00 1.44
CA THR A 102 3.80 -13.19 2.17
C THR A 102 3.36 -14.33 1.24
N VAL A 103 3.12 -14.04 -0.04
CA VAL A 103 2.58 -14.99 -1.03
C VAL A 103 3.47 -15.23 -2.24
N THR A 104 4.47 -14.37 -2.49
CA THR A 104 5.37 -14.50 -3.64
C THR A 104 6.36 -15.65 -3.42
N PRO A 105 6.45 -16.62 -4.34
CA PRO A 105 7.39 -17.74 -4.23
C PRO A 105 8.83 -17.28 -3.96
N GLY A 106 9.47 -17.91 -2.97
CA GLY A 106 10.83 -17.56 -2.55
C GLY A 106 10.93 -16.40 -1.54
N TYR A 107 9.84 -15.66 -1.32
CA TYR A 107 9.76 -14.60 -0.31
C TYR A 107 8.85 -14.98 0.84
N GLU A 108 7.65 -15.53 0.58
CA GLU A 108 6.71 -16.18 1.51
C GLU A 108 6.93 -15.95 3.02
N TYR A 109 7.04 -14.69 3.43
CA TYR A 109 7.36 -14.35 4.82
C TYR A 109 6.18 -14.64 5.73
N ASP A 110 6.47 -14.83 7.02
CA ASP A 110 5.44 -15.28 7.95
C ASP A 110 4.32 -14.26 8.13
N GLY A 111 4.66 -12.98 8.01
CA GLY A 111 3.76 -11.85 7.95
C GLY A 111 4.49 -10.60 7.48
N SER A 112 3.76 -9.51 7.27
CA SER A 112 4.36 -8.24 6.91
C SER A 112 3.63 -7.06 7.53
N ILE A 113 4.35 -5.94 7.65
CA ILE A 113 3.87 -4.68 8.21
C ILE A 113 4.14 -3.59 7.17
N MET A 114 3.14 -2.77 6.88
CA MET A 114 3.28 -1.55 6.10
C MET A 114 3.10 -0.35 7.02
N VAL A 115 4.14 0.48 7.17
CA VAL A 115 4.09 1.75 7.91
C VAL A 115 3.50 2.82 6.99
N THR A 116 2.24 3.16 7.22
CA THR A 116 1.50 4.11 6.41
C THR A 116 0.25 4.61 7.13
N ALA A 117 -0.21 5.80 6.77
CA ALA A 117 -1.58 6.24 7.02
C ALA A 117 -2.37 6.51 5.73
N SER A 118 -1.98 5.89 4.61
CA SER A 118 -2.62 6.02 3.29
C SER A 118 -2.82 7.47 2.88
N HIS A 119 -4.04 7.95 2.66
CA HIS A 119 -4.35 9.32 2.25
C HIS A 119 -4.55 10.33 3.39
N LEU A 120 -4.33 9.95 4.65
CA LEU A 120 -4.51 10.89 5.76
C LEU A 120 -3.48 12.03 5.71
N PRO A 121 -3.73 13.17 6.39
CA PRO A 121 -2.79 14.30 6.41
C PRO A 121 -1.36 13.94 6.83
N PHE A 122 -0.38 14.78 6.47
CA PHE A 122 1.06 14.53 6.64
C PHE A 122 1.46 14.16 8.08
N ASN A 123 0.77 14.70 9.09
CA ASN A 123 1.08 14.47 10.51
C ASN A 123 0.61 13.10 11.04
N ARG A 124 -0.14 12.34 10.23
CA ARG A 124 -0.64 11.01 10.56
C ARG A 124 0.33 9.92 10.11
N ASN A 125 0.31 8.79 10.80
CA ASN A 125 0.90 7.54 10.34
C ASN A 125 0.16 6.35 10.97
N GLY A 126 0.60 5.13 10.70
CA GLY A 126 -0.09 3.93 11.09
C GLY A 126 0.62 2.65 10.68
N LEU A 127 -0.04 1.53 10.91
CA LEU A 127 0.44 0.20 10.56
C LEU A 127 -0.70 -0.58 9.91
N LYS A 128 -0.43 -1.18 8.75
CA LYS A 128 -1.25 -2.25 8.17
C LYS A 128 -0.51 -3.57 8.33
N PHE A 129 -1.22 -4.65 8.61
CA PHE A 129 -0.64 -5.97 8.86
C PHE A 129 -1.16 -6.99 7.87
N PHE A 130 -0.27 -7.87 7.43
CA PHE A 130 -0.61 -8.92 6.48
C PHE A 130 -0.05 -10.27 6.92
N THR A 131 -0.76 -11.33 6.53
CA THR A 131 -0.28 -12.71 6.54
C THR A 131 -0.45 -13.30 5.15
N ARG A 132 -0.22 -14.61 4.98
CA ARG A 132 -0.54 -15.31 3.73
C ARG A 132 -2.03 -15.22 3.37
N GLU A 133 -2.90 -15.15 4.39
CA GLU A 133 -4.36 -15.16 4.19
C GLU A 133 -4.95 -13.81 3.80
N GLY A 134 -4.14 -12.73 3.83
CA GLY A 134 -4.59 -11.38 3.49
C GLY A 134 -4.19 -10.34 4.53
N GLY A 135 -4.85 -9.18 4.42
CA GLY A 135 -4.79 -8.14 5.44
C GLY A 135 -5.52 -8.58 6.70
N LEU A 136 -5.08 -8.09 7.86
CA LEU A 136 -5.72 -8.44 9.12
C LEU A 136 -7.08 -7.75 9.28
N GLU A 137 -7.98 -8.43 9.96
CA GLU A 137 -9.33 -7.97 10.27
C GLU A 137 -9.39 -7.26 11.63
N LYS A 138 -10.49 -6.51 11.84
CA LYS A 138 -10.73 -5.72 13.06
C LYS A 138 -10.46 -6.50 14.35
N GLN A 139 -10.96 -7.74 14.44
CA GLN A 139 -10.79 -8.54 15.65
C GLN A 139 -9.31 -8.90 15.91
N GLN A 140 -8.54 -9.19 14.87
CA GLN A 140 -7.12 -9.53 14.98
C GLN A 140 -6.30 -8.30 15.43
N ILE A 141 -6.65 -7.09 14.97
CA ILE A 141 -6.05 -5.85 15.48
C ILE A 141 -6.37 -5.64 16.96
N THR A 142 -7.62 -5.91 17.38
CA THR A 142 -8.00 -5.84 18.79
C THR A 142 -7.15 -6.81 19.64
N GLU A 143 -6.95 -8.04 19.18
CA GLU A 143 -6.09 -9.03 19.85
C GLU A 143 -4.64 -8.55 19.99
N ILE A 144 -4.06 -8.00 18.91
CA ILE A 144 -2.70 -7.41 18.93
C ILE A 144 -2.62 -6.27 19.95
N LEU A 145 -3.60 -5.36 19.97
CA LEU A 145 -3.62 -4.25 20.93
C LEU A 145 -3.82 -4.72 22.37
N THR A 146 -4.58 -5.80 22.60
CA THR A 146 -4.70 -6.43 23.92
C THR A 146 -3.37 -7.06 24.38
N ILE A 147 -2.60 -7.65 23.46
CA ILE A 147 -1.24 -8.13 23.77
C ILE A 147 -0.32 -6.93 24.09
N ALA A 148 -0.43 -5.85 23.31
CA ALA A 148 0.34 -4.62 23.53
C ALA A 148 0.07 -4.01 24.92
N GLU A 149 -1.19 -3.94 25.31
CA GLU A 149 -1.65 -3.40 26.59
C GLU A 149 -1.14 -4.20 27.80
N LYS A 150 -1.04 -5.53 27.68
CA LYS A 150 -0.49 -6.38 28.73
C LYS A 150 0.99 -6.10 29.01
N GLY A 151 1.73 -5.63 28.00
CA GLY A 151 3.14 -5.21 28.13
C GLY A 151 4.14 -6.32 28.48
N ASN A 152 3.72 -7.58 28.55
CA ASN A 152 4.57 -8.72 28.91
C ASN A 152 5.07 -9.43 27.65
N PHE A 153 6.27 -9.07 27.21
CA PHE A 153 6.90 -9.64 26.02
C PHE A 153 8.10 -10.50 26.41
N PRO A 154 8.32 -11.64 25.72
CA PRO A 154 9.55 -12.39 25.88
C PRO A 154 10.71 -11.55 25.37
N VAL A 155 11.75 -11.36 26.20
CA VAL A 155 13.01 -10.77 25.74
C VAL A 155 13.89 -11.90 25.25
N SER A 156 14.29 -11.86 23.98
CA SER A 156 15.21 -12.85 23.44
C SER A 156 16.63 -12.57 23.92
N GLN A 157 17.38 -13.64 24.25
CA GLN A 157 18.82 -13.51 24.55
C GLN A 157 19.64 -13.11 23.33
N THR A 158 19.16 -13.48 22.14
CA THR A 158 19.76 -13.14 20.85
C THR A 158 18.76 -12.33 20.04
N ALA A 159 19.16 -11.13 19.63
CA ALA A 159 18.34 -10.31 18.74
C ALA A 159 18.13 -11.06 17.41
N GLY A 160 16.92 -10.95 16.85
CA GLY A 160 16.64 -11.49 15.51
C GLY A 160 17.45 -10.77 14.43
N ALA A 161 17.67 -11.45 13.31
CA ALA A 161 18.43 -10.88 12.20
C ALA A 161 17.65 -9.76 11.48
N LEU A 162 18.37 -8.79 10.92
CA LEU A 162 17.82 -7.78 10.02
C LEU A 162 18.49 -7.94 8.64
N THR A 163 17.67 -8.03 7.60
CA THR A 163 18.13 -8.07 6.19
C THR A 163 17.36 -7.05 5.37
N GLU A 164 18.00 -6.43 4.38
CA GLU A 164 17.34 -5.47 3.46
C GLU A 164 17.16 -6.10 2.08
N ILE A 165 16.04 -5.80 1.41
CA ILE A 165 15.73 -6.25 0.04
C ILE A 165 15.03 -5.16 -0.78
N ASP A 166 15.26 -5.15 -2.09
CA ASP A 166 14.47 -4.36 -3.06
C ASP A 166 13.25 -5.16 -3.53
N PHE A 167 12.26 -5.33 -2.66
CA PHE A 167 11.05 -6.08 -3.02
C PHE A 167 10.15 -5.32 -4.01
N ILE A 168 10.21 -3.98 -4.04
CA ILE A 168 9.39 -3.21 -4.98
C ILE A 168 9.78 -3.49 -6.44
N SER A 169 11.05 -3.77 -6.73
CA SER A 169 11.48 -4.28 -8.05
C SER A 169 10.92 -5.66 -8.37
N VAL A 170 10.88 -6.57 -7.39
CA VAL A 170 10.28 -7.91 -7.56
C VAL A 170 8.80 -7.78 -7.89
N TYR A 171 8.07 -6.96 -7.12
CA TYR A 171 6.66 -6.69 -7.35
C TYR A 171 6.41 -6.04 -8.72
N ALA A 172 7.23 -5.06 -9.12
CA ALA A 172 7.13 -4.43 -10.43
C ALA A 172 7.29 -5.45 -11.57
N ASN A 173 8.25 -6.37 -11.47
CA ASN A 173 8.42 -7.43 -12.47
C ASN A 173 7.20 -8.36 -12.56
N ILE A 174 6.56 -8.69 -11.43
CA ILE A 174 5.31 -9.47 -11.43
C ILE A 174 4.22 -8.73 -12.23
N LEU A 175 4.09 -7.41 -12.06
CA LEU A 175 3.13 -6.59 -12.81
C LEU A 175 3.47 -6.55 -14.30
N VAL A 176 4.74 -6.32 -14.65
CA VAL A 176 5.22 -6.35 -16.04
C VAL A 176 4.90 -7.68 -16.70
N ASP A 177 5.26 -8.80 -16.08
CA ASP A 177 5.00 -10.13 -16.62
C ASP A 177 3.52 -10.45 -16.74
N LYS A 178 2.69 -9.94 -15.82
CA LYS A 178 1.23 -10.07 -15.91
C LYS A 178 0.71 -9.30 -17.13
N ILE A 179 1.13 -8.04 -17.32
CA ILE A 179 0.68 -7.22 -18.45
C ILE A 179 1.14 -7.81 -19.78
N ARG A 180 2.40 -8.25 -19.91
CA ARG A 180 2.90 -8.92 -21.13
C ARG A 180 2.08 -10.15 -21.50
N ARG A 181 1.78 -11.00 -20.51
CA ARG A 181 0.96 -12.21 -20.72
C ARG A 181 -0.49 -11.89 -21.06
N SER A 182 -1.09 -10.89 -20.41
CA SER A 182 -2.48 -10.52 -20.67
C SER A 182 -2.65 -9.83 -22.02
N VAL A 183 -1.76 -8.90 -22.39
CA VAL A 183 -1.83 -8.24 -23.71
C VAL A 183 -1.41 -9.20 -24.82
N ASN A 184 -0.41 -10.05 -24.57
CA ASN A 184 0.08 -11.07 -25.49
C ASN A 184 0.33 -10.55 -26.91
N HIS A 185 0.95 -9.37 -27.03
CA HIS A 185 1.09 -8.69 -28.32
C HIS A 185 1.92 -9.55 -29.30
N PRO A 186 1.41 -9.84 -30.52
CA PRO A 186 2.00 -10.85 -31.40
C PRO A 186 3.40 -10.49 -31.91
N GLN A 187 3.72 -9.20 -31.97
CA GLN A 187 5.00 -8.69 -32.50
C GLN A 187 5.86 -7.96 -31.46
N HIS A 188 5.26 -7.53 -30.35
CA HIS A 188 5.89 -6.63 -29.37
C HIS A 188 5.64 -7.14 -27.95
N TYR A 189 5.76 -8.46 -27.74
CA TYR A 189 5.45 -9.09 -26.45
C TYR A 189 6.19 -8.45 -25.27
N GLN A 190 7.46 -8.06 -25.45
CA GLN A 190 8.27 -7.45 -24.39
C GLN A 190 7.86 -6.01 -24.08
N GLU A 191 7.41 -5.27 -25.10
CA GLU A 191 7.05 -3.85 -25.02
C GLU A 191 5.64 -3.63 -25.61
N PRO A 192 4.61 -4.25 -25.02
CA PRO A 192 3.27 -4.28 -25.60
C PRO A 192 2.56 -2.91 -25.56
N LEU A 193 3.12 -1.94 -24.83
CA LEU A 193 2.63 -0.57 -24.72
C LEU A 193 3.44 0.41 -25.59
N GLN A 194 4.28 -0.10 -26.50
CA GLN A 194 5.00 0.74 -27.46
C GLN A 194 4.02 1.62 -28.27
N GLY A 195 4.31 2.91 -28.33
CA GLY A 195 3.49 3.89 -29.03
C GLY A 195 2.38 4.52 -28.19
N PHE A 196 2.11 4.00 -26.99
CA PHE A 196 1.21 4.64 -26.02
C PHE A 196 1.96 5.61 -25.12
N LYS A 197 1.37 6.78 -24.90
CA LYS A 197 1.80 7.72 -23.86
C LYS A 197 0.92 7.54 -22.63
N ILE A 198 1.49 6.93 -21.61
CA ILE A 198 0.80 6.65 -20.34
C ILE A 198 1.56 7.34 -19.23
N ILE A 199 0.89 8.29 -18.57
CA ILE A 199 1.52 9.12 -17.54
C ILE A 199 1.03 8.74 -16.15
N VAL A 200 1.89 8.93 -15.16
CA VAL A 200 1.60 8.66 -13.76
C VAL A 200 1.65 9.94 -12.95
N ASP A 201 0.64 10.15 -12.12
CA ASP A 201 0.69 11.07 -10.99
C ASP A 201 0.81 10.25 -9.70
N ALA A 202 1.96 10.35 -9.04
CA ALA A 202 2.19 9.63 -7.79
C ALA A 202 1.92 10.47 -6.54
N GLY A 203 1.55 11.76 -6.67
CA GLY A 203 1.26 12.66 -5.55
C GLY A 203 2.37 12.74 -4.50
N ASN A 204 3.63 12.51 -4.87
CA ASN A 204 4.79 12.36 -3.96
C ASN A 204 4.66 11.20 -2.96
N GLY A 205 3.77 10.25 -3.23
CA GLY A 205 3.63 8.96 -2.57
C GLY A 205 4.65 7.94 -3.05
N ALA A 206 4.41 6.67 -2.71
CA ALA A 206 5.24 5.54 -3.12
C ALA A 206 4.98 5.09 -4.57
N GLY A 207 4.05 5.69 -5.31
CA GLY A 207 3.62 5.27 -6.65
C GLY A 207 4.62 5.51 -7.79
N GLY A 208 5.69 6.28 -7.56
CA GLY A 208 6.64 6.67 -8.61
C GLY A 208 7.32 5.50 -9.32
N PHE A 209 7.47 4.35 -8.65
CA PHE A 209 8.03 3.14 -9.23
C PHE A 209 7.23 2.64 -10.45
N PHE A 210 5.92 2.91 -10.51
CA PHE A 210 5.06 2.38 -11.57
C PHE A 210 5.47 2.95 -12.95
N ALA A 211 5.80 4.24 -13.02
CA ALA A 211 6.31 4.85 -14.25
C ALA A 211 7.64 4.21 -14.68
N ALA A 212 8.61 4.12 -13.77
CA ALA A 212 9.97 3.73 -14.10
C ALA A 212 10.20 2.22 -14.22
N LYS A 213 9.56 1.42 -13.36
CA LYS A 213 9.77 -0.04 -13.23
C LYS A 213 8.65 -0.87 -13.85
N VAL A 214 7.50 -0.28 -14.20
CA VAL A 214 6.39 -1.02 -14.84
C VAL A 214 6.14 -0.51 -16.25
N LEU A 215 5.75 0.75 -16.42
CA LEU A 215 5.35 1.29 -17.73
C LEU A 215 6.50 1.42 -18.73
N LYS A 216 7.65 1.96 -18.31
CA LYS A 216 8.83 2.07 -19.19
C LYS A 216 9.31 0.71 -19.72
N PRO A 217 9.50 -0.35 -18.90
CA PRO A 217 9.85 -1.69 -19.40
C PRO A 217 8.82 -2.34 -20.32
N LEU A 218 7.58 -1.82 -20.33
CA LEU A 218 6.52 -2.24 -21.24
C LEU A 218 6.45 -1.37 -22.52
N GLY A 219 7.35 -0.41 -22.69
CA GLY A 219 7.47 0.42 -23.90
C GLY A 219 6.64 1.71 -23.92
N ALA A 220 5.93 2.04 -22.84
CA ALA A 220 5.12 3.25 -22.78
C ALA A 220 5.98 4.52 -22.65
N ASP A 221 5.58 5.61 -23.31
CA ASP A 221 6.11 6.95 -23.06
C ASP A 221 5.49 7.51 -21.78
N THR A 222 6.32 7.70 -20.74
CA THR A 222 5.90 8.22 -19.44
C THR A 222 6.35 9.67 -19.20
N ALA A 223 6.79 10.40 -20.22
CA ALA A 223 7.46 11.71 -20.05
C ALA A 223 6.57 12.80 -19.43
N GLY A 224 5.24 12.68 -19.54
CA GLY A 224 4.29 13.60 -18.90
C GLY A 224 3.93 13.28 -17.45
N SER A 225 4.59 12.30 -16.84
CA SER A 225 4.36 11.92 -15.43
C SER A 225 4.82 13.02 -14.47
N GLN A 226 4.18 13.09 -13.30
CA GLN A 226 4.43 14.13 -12.30
C GLN A 226 4.44 13.59 -10.87
N PHE A 227 5.07 14.34 -9.97
CA PHE A 227 5.16 14.04 -8.53
C PHE A 227 5.69 12.62 -8.21
N LEU A 228 6.64 12.14 -9.02
CA LEU A 228 7.18 10.78 -8.93
C LEU A 228 8.13 10.57 -7.75
N ASP A 229 8.82 11.63 -7.33
CA ASP A 229 9.80 11.56 -6.24
C ASP A 229 9.06 11.58 -4.88
N PRO A 230 9.33 10.60 -3.99
CA PRO A 230 8.71 10.54 -2.67
C PRO A 230 9.00 11.77 -1.82
N ASP A 231 7.96 12.45 -1.34
CA ASP A 231 8.04 13.59 -0.42
C ASP A 231 6.81 13.61 0.49
N GLY A 232 7.00 13.27 1.77
CA GLY A 232 5.94 13.18 2.77
C GLY A 232 5.35 14.52 3.21
N SER A 233 5.83 15.66 2.68
CA SER A 233 5.17 16.96 2.82
C SER A 233 4.04 17.17 1.79
N PHE A 234 3.98 16.34 0.75
CA PHE A 234 2.97 16.35 -0.31
C PHE A 234 2.78 17.74 -0.96
N PRO A 235 3.84 18.33 -1.56
CA PRO A 235 3.83 19.72 -2.02
C PRO A 235 2.95 19.97 -3.26
N GLY A 236 2.66 18.94 -4.07
CA GLY A 236 1.84 19.08 -5.27
C GLY A 236 0.35 19.17 -4.95
N HIS A 237 -0.18 18.09 -4.38
CA HIS A 237 -1.56 17.98 -3.90
C HIS A 237 -1.63 16.83 -2.88
N ILE A 238 -2.78 16.66 -2.23
CA ILE A 238 -3.00 15.50 -1.37
C ILE A 238 -2.97 14.24 -2.27
N PRO A 239 -2.17 13.21 -1.95
CA PRO A 239 -2.13 11.94 -2.67
C PRO A 239 -3.39 11.11 -2.39
N ASN A 240 -4.50 11.54 -2.96
CA ASN A 240 -5.79 10.85 -2.88
C ASN A 240 -6.45 10.92 -4.26
N PRO A 241 -6.60 9.79 -4.98
CA PRO A 241 -7.18 9.78 -6.32
C PRO A 241 -8.67 10.11 -6.33
N GLU A 242 -9.29 10.31 -5.17
CA GLU A 242 -10.67 10.78 -5.03
C GLU A 242 -10.79 12.28 -4.75
N ASP A 243 -9.66 12.98 -4.55
CA ASP A 243 -9.64 14.42 -4.31
C ASP A 243 -9.78 15.20 -5.62
N GLU A 244 -10.61 16.25 -5.62
CA GLU A 244 -10.91 17.03 -6.83
C GLU A 244 -9.68 17.77 -7.37
N THR A 245 -8.80 18.26 -6.49
CA THR A 245 -7.58 18.97 -6.88
C THR A 245 -6.56 18.00 -7.47
N ALA A 246 -6.39 16.83 -6.84
CA ALA A 246 -5.56 15.76 -7.35
C ALA A 246 -6.04 15.27 -8.73
N MET A 247 -7.34 15.06 -8.89
CA MET A 247 -7.92 14.66 -10.18
C MET A 247 -7.79 15.74 -11.25
N ALA A 248 -8.01 17.01 -10.91
CA ALA A 248 -7.79 18.11 -11.83
C ALA A 248 -6.32 18.22 -12.27
N SER A 249 -5.37 17.94 -11.37
CA SER A 249 -3.94 17.90 -11.64
C SER A 249 -3.59 16.87 -12.73
N ILE A 250 -3.96 15.60 -12.55
CA ILE A 250 -3.67 14.56 -13.54
C ILE A 250 -4.46 14.79 -14.85
N SER A 251 -5.71 15.26 -14.80
CA SER A 251 -6.46 15.61 -16.01
C SER A 251 -5.78 16.70 -16.82
N GLY A 252 -5.28 17.74 -16.15
CA GLY A 252 -4.50 18.79 -16.80
C GLY A 252 -3.20 18.26 -17.43
N ALA A 253 -2.50 17.37 -16.73
CA ALA A 253 -1.28 16.74 -17.22
C ALA A 253 -1.53 15.86 -18.46
N VAL A 254 -2.63 15.09 -18.48
CA VAL A 254 -3.04 14.28 -19.65
C VAL A 254 -3.27 15.19 -20.86
N LEU A 255 -4.08 16.23 -20.71
CA LEU A 255 -4.39 17.17 -21.80
C LEU A 255 -3.13 17.91 -22.31
N LYS A 256 -2.28 18.37 -21.38
CA LYS A 256 -1.05 19.11 -21.71
C LYS A 256 -0.03 18.24 -22.44
N SER A 257 0.14 16.99 -21.99
CA SER A 257 1.11 16.06 -22.58
C SER A 257 0.56 15.30 -23.79
N LYS A 258 -0.75 15.40 -24.06
CA LYS A 258 -1.49 14.59 -25.02
C LYS A 258 -1.28 13.10 -24.75
N ALA A 259 -1.42 12.71 -23.48
CA ALA A 259 -1.34 11.31 -23.07
C ALA A 259 -2.60 10.56 -23.47
N ASP A 260 -2.45 9.27 -23.79
CA ASP A 260 -3.57 8.38 -24.09
C ASP A 260 -4.29 7.95 -22.80
N LEU A 261 -3.54 7.89 -21.70
CA LEU A 261 -4.05 7.52 -20.38
C LEU A 261 -3.23 8.20 -19.27
N GLY A 262 -3.92 8.71 -18.25
CA GLY A 262 -3.35 9.11 -16.98
C GLY A 262 -3.70 8.11 -15.89
N ILE A 263 -2.75 7.79 -15.01
CA ILE A 263 -2.95 6.96 -13.82
C ILE A 263 -2.56 7.78 -12.60
N ILE A 264 -3.40 7.80 -11.57
CA ILE A 264 -3.11 8.48 -10.32
C ILE A 264 -3.24 7.51 -9.15
N PHE A 265 -2.32 7.62 -8.19
CA PHE A 265 -2.29 6.77 -6.99
C PHE A 265 -2.52 7.58 -5.71
N ASP A 266 -2.92 6.87 -4.65
CA ASP A 266 -2.75 7.39 -3.29
C ASP A 266 -1.35 7.10 -2.74
N THR A 267 -1.06 7.59 -1.52
CA THR A 267 0.28 7.59 -0.93
C THR A 267 0.94 6.21 -0.92
N ASP A 268 0.21 5.17 -0.56
CA ASP A 268 0.71 3.81 -0.36
C ASP A 268 0.27 2.83 -1.46
N VAL A 269 -0.36 3.34 -2.53
CA VAL A 269 -0.61 2.65 -3.80
C VAL A 269 -1.55 1.45 -3.65
N ASP A 270 -2.45 1.44 -2.66
CA ASP A 270 -3.55 0.48 -2.62
C ASP A 270 -4.82 1.01 -3.31
N ARG A 271 -4.85 2.31 -3.63
CA ARG A 271 -5.89 2.94 -4.44
C ARG A 271 -5.31 3.62 -5.66
N SER A 272 -6.05 3.51 -6.76
CA SER A 272 -5.73 4.18 -8.01
C SER A 272 -6.97 4.69 -8.71
N SER A 273 -6.80 5.64 -9.60
CA SER A 273 -7.80 6.03 -10.59
C SER A 273 -7.13 6.31 -11.92
N ALA A 274 -7.95 6.45 -12.96
CA ALA A 274 -7.46 6.74 -14.29
C ALA A 274 -8.14 7.96 -14.90
N VAL A 275 -7.53 8.52 -15.93
CA VAL A 275 -8.05 9.62 -16.73
C VAL A 275 -7.87 9.28 -18.20
N ASP A 276 -8.93 9.41 -18.99
CA ASP A 276 -8.86 9.18 -20.44
C ASP A 276 -8.11 10.30 -21.17
N GLN A 277 -7.78 10.08 -22.45
CA GLN A 277 -7.11 11.05 -23.33
C GLN A 277 -7.82 12.42 -23.45
N ASN A 278 -9.11 12.52 -23.11
CA ASN A 278 -9.88 13.76 -23.13
C ASN A 278 -9.87 14.47 -21.77
N GLY A 279 -9.08 13.99 -20.81
CA GLY A 279 -9.01 14.54 -19.46
C GLY A 279 -10.18 14.13 -18.57
N LYS A 280 -11.00 13.14 -18.97
CA LYS A 280 -12.16 12.70 -18.21
C LYS A 280 -11.80 11.58 -17.24
N GLU A 281 -12.20 11.76 -15.98
CA GLU A 281 -11.96 10.79 -14.92
C GLU A 281 -12.68 9.44 -15.13
N ILE A 282 -11.93 8.37 -14.89
CA ILE A 282 -12.38 6.99 -14.74
C ILE A 282 -12.08 6.59 -13.29
N ASN A 283 -13.02 6.93 -12.40
CA ASN A 283 -12.90 6.76 -10.95
C ASN A 283 -14.20 6.18 -10.36
N ARG A 284 -14.12 5.62 -9.15
CA ARG A 284 -15.22 5.05 -8.35
C ARG A 284 -16.06 4.10 -9.20
N ASN A 285 -17.35 4.41 -9.35
CA ASN A 285 -18.30 3.60 -10.12
C ASN A 285 -17.84 3.36 -11.58
N ARG A 286 -17.18 4.33 -12.23
CA ARG A 286 -16.74 4.15 -13.63
C ARG A 286 -15.59 3.16 -13.74
N LEU A 287 -14.67 3.18 -12.77
CA LEU A 287 -13.56 2.24 -12.72
C LEU A 287 -14.08 0.81 -12.45
N ILE A 288 -15.02 0.65 -11.52
CA ILE A 288 -15.67 -0.64 -11.27
C ILE A 288 -16.41 -1.12 -12.53
N ALA A 289 -17.19 -0.26 -13.18
CA ALA A 289 -17.89 -0.59 -14.42
C ALA A 289 -16.93 -1.08 -15.53
N LEU A 290 -15.80 -0.39 -15.71
CA LEU A 290 -14.78 -0.77 -16.68
C LEU A 290 -14.18 -2.15 -16.35
N MET A 291 -13.77 -2.37 -15.10
CA MET A 291 -13.22 -3.66 -14.67
C MET A 291 -14.25 -4.79 -14.78
N SER A 292 -15.51 -4.54 -14.42
CA SER A 292 -16.60 -5.52 -14.55
C SER A 292 -16.86 -5.88 -16.01
N ALA A 293 -16.85 -4.92 -16.94
CA ALA A 293 -17.01 -5.18 -18.36
C ALA A 293 -15.92 -6.13 -18.90
N ILE A 294 -14.66 -5.86 -18.56
CA ILE A 294 -13.53 -6.71 -18.97
C ILE A 294 -13.64 -8.11 -18.37
N ILE A 295 -13.84 -8.21 -17.05
CA ILE A 295 -13.87 -9.51 -16.36
C ILE A 295 -15.07 -10.35 -16.76
N LEU A 296 -16.24 -9.76 -17.01
CA LEU A 296 -17.43 -10.52 -17.41
C LEU A 296 -17.36 -10.98 -18.87
N GLU A 297 -16.62 -10.26 -19.73
CA GLU A 297 -16.30 -10.72 -21.09
C GLU A 297 -15.35 -11.93 -21.04
N GLU A 298 -14.30 -11.88 -20.22
CA GLU A 298 -13.33 -12.97 -20.07
C GLU A 298 -13.89 -14.18 -19.29
N HIS A 299 -14.76 -13.91 -18.31
CA HIS A 299 -15.32 -14.88 -17.37
C HIS A 299 -16.83 -14.66 -17.14
N PRO A 300 -17.68 -15.07 -18.10
CA PRO A 300 -19.13 -14.90 -18.01
C PRO A 300 -19.74 -15.51 -16.74
N GLY A 301 -20.69 -14.80 -16.14
CA GLY A 301 -21.41 -15.25 -14.93
C GLY A 301 -20.67 -15.04 -13.59
N SER A 302 -19.51 -14.39 -13.61
CA SER A 302 -18.75 -14.05 -12.40
C SER A 302 -19.54 -13.11 -11.48
N THR A 303 -19.34 -13.25 -10.17
CA THR A 303 -19.91 -12.33 -9.17
C THR A 303 -19.02 -11.11 -8.98
N ILE A 304 -19.58 -9.91 -9.13
CA ILE A 304 -18.90 -8.65 -8.79
C ILE A 304 -19.31 -8.24 -7.37
N VAL A 305 -18.34 -8.09 -6.48
CA VAL A 305 -18.54 -7.63 -5.11
C VAL A 305 -18.21 -6.14 -5.03
N THR A 306 -19.13 -5.34 -4.47
CA THR A 306 -18.95 -3.90 -4.25
C THR A 306 -19.34 -3.52 -2.83
N ASP A 307 -18.94 -2.33 -2.39
CA ASP A 307 -19.38 -1.77 -1.11
C ASP A 307 -20.78 -1.12 -1.19
N SER A 308 -21.30 -0.71 -0.04
CA SER A 308 -22.63 -0.10 0.08
C SER A 308 -22.74 1.32 -0.50
N VAL A 309 -21.63 1.98 -0.84
CA VAL A 309 -21.66 3.34 -1.40
C VAL A 309 -21.69 3.34 -2.93
N THR A 310 -21.59 2.18 -3.57
CA THR A 310 -21.76 2.04 -5.01
C THR A 310 -23.19 2.34 -5.49
N SER A 311 -23.31 2.96 -6.67
CA SER A 311 -24.61 3.44 -7.16
C SER A 311 -25.52 2.31 -7.69
N SER A 312 -26.83 2.49 -7.59
CA SER A 312 -27.83 1.60 -8.24
C SER A 312 -27.68 1.57 -9.76
N GLY A 313 -27.21 2.66 -10.36
CA GLY A 313 -26.89 2.74 -11.79
C GLY A 313 -25.75 1.80 -12.19
N LEU A 314 -24.70 1.71 -11.37
CA LEU A 314 -23.61 0.76 -11.58
C LEU A 314 -24.11 -0.68 -11.55
N ARG A 315 -24.93 -1.03 -10.54
CA ARG A 315 -25.55 -2.36 -10.46
C ARG A 315 -26.35 -2.68 -11.74
N THR A 316 -27.20 -1.75 -12.15
CA THR A 316 -28.04 -1.91 -13.36
C THR A 316 -27.19 -2.07 -14.62
N PHE A 317 -26.06 -1.36 -14.71
CA PHE A 317 -25.11 -1.51 -15.82
C PHE A 317 -24.50 -2.91 -15.83
N ILE A 318 -23.99 -3.38 -14.68
CA ILE A 318 -23.33 -4.69 -14.56
C ILE A 318 -24.31 -5.84 -14.85
N GLU A 319 -25.54 -5.78 -14.34
CA GLU A 319 -26.58 -6.80 -14.59
C GLU A 319 -27.02 -6.89 -16.07
N LYS A 320 -26.59 -5.94 -16.92
CA LYS A 320 -26.90 -5.90 -18.36
C LYS A 320 -25.73 -6.28 -19.26
N LEU A 321 -24.53 -6.48 -18.70
CA LEU A 321 -23.37 -7.02 -19.42
C LEU A 321 -23.56 -8.52 -19.66
#